data_AF-A0A522DS50-F1
#
_entry.id   AF-A0A522DS50-F1
#
_cell.length_a   1.000
_cell.length_b   1.000
_cell.length_c   1.000
_cell.angle_alpha   90.00
_cell.angle_beta   90.00
_cell.angle_gamma   90.00
#
_symmetry.space_group_name_H-M   'P 1'
#
loop_
_entity.id
_entity.type
_entity.pdbx_description
1 polymer ?
#
loop_
_entity_poly.entity_id
_entity_poly.type
_entity_poly.pdbx_seq_one_letter_code
_entity_poly.pdbx_strand_id
1 'polypeptide(L)'
;MSYAPPEENTLGVIIGSKSRRREADATRRVIRAATPRRASLGTGFIGIGAAVVSGLVAIYGFVWFVSYLSEYPHPLYPSLAWALLITTLLATFIYSRVIGDQLPNWAFALYGLGLAGTVALDLYGIWPLHNVGHFATASIAAGVSLVLVITLRRSWDVVISAALLGAALVAAMFFDNRGGIDVLAPQITTLALATIPAMVGVFTVAGFRRLVQVELDRVLVQSTVSAPRF
;
A
#
# COMPACT_ATOMS: atom_id res chain seq x y z
N MET A 1 45.41 -39.56 12.93
CA MET A 1 45.79 -39.05 11.59
C MET A 1 44.64 -39.37 10.65
N SER A 2 43.93 -38.35 10.17
CA SER A 2 42.72 -38.48 9.33
C SER A 2 43.13 -38.72 7.88
N TYR A 3 42.57 -39.75 7.24
CA TYR A 3 42.79 -40.07 5.84
C TYR A 3 41.77 -39.30 4.99
N ALA A 4 42.22 -38.38 4.16
CA ALA A 4 41.40 -37.72 3.14
C ALA A 4 41.62 -38.45 1.80
N PRO A 5 40.58 -38.99 1.14
CA PRO A 5 40.76 -39.62 -0.16
C PRO A 5 41.09 -38.56 -1.22
N PRO A 6 42.00 -38.85 -2.16
CA PRO A 6 42.37 -37.92 -3.22
C PRO A 6 41.26 -37.83 -4.27
N GLU A 7 40.70 -36.64 -4.46
CA GLU A 7 39.82 -36.31 -5.59
C GLU A 7 40.66 -36.07 -6.84
N GLU A 8 41.20 -37.13 -7.44
CA GLU A 8 41.93 -37.01 -8.71
C GLU A 8 41.35 -37.96 -9.75
N ASN A 9 40.51 -37.38 -10.62
CA ASN A 9 39.91 -38.04 -11.77
C ASN A 9 40.92 -38.02 -12.94
N THR A 10 41.27 -39.18 -13.47
CA THR A 10 42.31 -39.45 -14.49
C THR A 10 42.01 -38.89 -15.89
N LEU A 11 41.06 -37.95 -16.00
CA LEU A 11 40.67 -37.29 -17.25
C LEU A 11 41.04 -35.80 -17.30
N GLY A 12 41.88 -35.30 -16.39
CA GLY A 12 42.45 -33.95 -16.47
C GLY A 12 41.42 -32.81 -16.34
N VAL A 13 40.22 -33.10 -15.83
CA VAL A 13 39.21 -32.09 -15.54
C VAL A 13 39.23 -31.81 -14.04
N ILE A 14 39.88 -30.72 -13.66
CA ILE A 14 39.72 -30.11 -12.34
C ILE A 14 38.27 -29.64 -12.26
N ILE A 15 37.39 -30.42 -11.62
CA ILE A 15 36.03 -29.97 -11.27
C ILE A 15 36.18 -28.96 -10.13
N GLY A 16 36.61 -27.75 -10.49
CA GLY A 16 36.74 -26.65 -9.56
C GLY A 16 35.39 -26.35 -8.93
N SER A 17 35.40 -26.06 -7.63
CA SER A 17 34.27 -25.56 -6.83
C SER A 17 33.46 -24.41 -7.48
N LYS A 18 34.03 -23.74 -8.49
CA LYS A 18 33.35 -22.78 -9.38
C LYS A 18 32.20 -23.38 -10.19
N SER A 19 32.27 -24.65 -10.60
CA SER A 19 31.19 -25.34 -11.33
C SER A 19 29.96 -25.49 -10.44
N ARG A 20 30.12 -26.04 -9.23
CA ARG A 20 29.05 -26.15 -8.21
C ARG A 20 28.41 -24.80 -7.86
N ARG A 21 29.20 -23.72 -7.77
CA ARG A 21 28.66 -22.36 -7.56
C ARG A 21 27.83 -21.86 -8.75
N ARG A 22 28.28 -22.08 -9.98
CA ARG A 22 27.51 -21.72 -11.19
C ARG A 22 26.22 -22.51 -11.31
N GLU A 23 26.25 -23.79 -10.96
CA GLU A 23 25.07 -24.65 -10.91
C GLU A 23 24.11 -24.19 -9.83
N ALA A 24 24.58 -23.88 -8.61
CA ALA A 24 23.74 -23.34 -7.55
C ALA A 24 23.10 -21.98 -7.93
N ASP A 25 23.81 -21.12 -8.67
CA ASP A 25 23.29 -19.85 -9.18
C ASP A 25 22.33 -20.01 -10.36
N ALA A 26 22.54 -21.01 -11.21
CA ALA A 26 21.62 -21.37 -12.29
C ALA A 26 20.33 -21.98 -11.71
N THR A 27 20.46 -22.91 -10.77
CA THR A 27 19.35 -23.51 -10.02
C THR A 27 18.60 -22.47 -9.20
N ARG A 28 19.28 -21.53 -8.54
CA ARG A 28 18.61 -20.37 -7.90
C ARG A 28 17.86 -19.50 -8.90
N ARG A 29 18.41 -19.25 -10.09
CA ARG A 29 17.74 -18.49 -11.14
C ARG A 29 16.53 -19.23 -11.70
N VAL A 30 16.65 -20.53 -11.91
CA VAL A 30 15.55 -21.40 -12.36
C VAL A 30 14.49 -21.51 -11.29
N ILE A 31 14.84 -21.68 -10.01
CA ILE A 31 13.88 -21.64 -8.89
C ILE A 31 13.20 -20.27 -8.80
N ARG A 32 13.92 -19.16 -9.04
CA ARG A 32 13.34 -17.80 -9.07
C ARG A 32 12.43 -17.58 -10.28
N ALA A 33 12.74 -18.19 -11.42
CA ALA A 33 11.92 -18.16 -12.63
C ALA A 33 10.74 -19.14 -12.58
N ALA A 34 10.88 -20.24 -11.85
CA ALA A 34 9.89 -21.30 -11.63
C ALA A 34 9.03 -21.05 -10.38
N THR A 35 9.39 -20.09 -9.52
CA THR A 35 8.51 -19.60 -8.45
C THR A 35 7.32 -18.97 -9.15
N PRO A 36 6.17 -19.65 -9.17
CA PRO A 36 5.14 -19.29 -10.11
C PRO A 36 4.51 -17.98 -9.68
N ARG A 37 4.17 -17.17 -10.69
CA ARG A 37 3.22 -16.06 -10.67
C ARG A 37 1.84 -16.42 -10.05
N ARG A 38 1.65 -17.61 -9.48
CA ARG A 38 0.44 -18.09 -8.79
C ARG A 38 0.16 -17.40 -7.46
N ALA A 39 1.17 -16.83 -6.79
CA ALA A 39 0.95 -15.96 -5.63
C ALA A 39 0.23 -14.64 -6.01
N SER A 40 0.17 -14.29 -7.31
CA SER A 40 -0.43 -13.04 -7.79
C SER A 40 -1.96 -13.06 -7.87
N LEU A 41 -2.60 -14.23 -7.99
CA LEU A 41 -4.06 -14.33 -8.14
C LEU A 41 -4.78 -13.84 -6.87
N GLY A 42 -4.35 -14.29 -5.69
CA GLY A 42 -4.96 -13.88 -4.43
C GLY A 42 -4.69 -12.41 -4.07
N THR A 43 -3.48 -11.92 -4.32
CA THR A 43 -3.16 -10.50 -4.09
C THR A 43 -3.83 -9.57 -5.11
N GLY A 44 -4.10 -10.06 -6.33
CA GLY A 44 -4.82 -9.32 -7.36
C GLY A 44 -6.26 -8.99 -6.94
N PHE A 45 -6.99 -9.97 -6.37
CA PHE A 45 -8.34 -9.72 -5.85
C PHE A 45 -8.36 -8.71 -4.69
N ILE A 46 -7.36 -8.76 -3.79
CA ILE A 46 -7.22 -7.77 -2.72
C ILE A 46 -6.98 -6.37 -3.30
N GLY A 47 -6.13 -6.26 -4.32
CA GLY A 47 -5.89 -4.99 -5.02
C GLY A 47 -7.14 -4.44 -5.72
N ILE A 48 -7.97 -5.30 -6.32
CA ILE A 48 -9.24 -4.88 -6.93
C ILE A 48 -10.22 -4.40 -5.85
N GLY A 49 -10.37 -5.16 -4.76
CA GLY A 49 -11.23 -4.77 -3.63
C GLY A 49 -10.80 -3.43 -3.03
N ALA A 50 -9.49 -3.24 -2.83
CA ALA A 50 -8.89 -1.98 -2.42
C ALA A 50 -9.27 -0.82 -3.34
N ALA A 51 -9.19 -1.03 -4.66
CA ALA A 51 -9.56 -0.02 -5.66
C ALA A 51 -11.05 0.31 -5.64
N VAL A 52 -11.92 -0.70 -5.51
CA VAL A 52 -13.38 -0.50 -5.42
C VAL A 52 -13.74 0.29 -4.16
N VAL A 53 -13.22 -0.10 -2.99
CA VAL A 53 -13.49 0.61 -1.73
C VAL A 53 -13.00 2.05 -1.80
N SER A 54 -11.77 2.27 -2.26
CA SER A 54 -11.22 3.62 -2.42
C SER A 54 -12.04 4.45 -3.41
N GLY A 55 -12.47 3.87 -4.52
CA GLY A 55 -13.29 4.55 -5.53
C GLY A 55 -14.66 4.93 -4.99
N LEU A 56 -15.34 4.02 -4.28
CA LEU A 56 -16.66 4.29 -3.70
C LEU A 56 -16.60 5.41 -2.65
N VAL A 57 -15.61 5.38 -1.75
CA VAL A 57 -15.44 6.44 -0.75
C VAL A 57 -15.07 7.77 -1.41
N ALA A 58 -14.21 7.77 -2.43
CA ALA A 58 -13.88 8.97 -3.18
C ALA A 58 -15.11 9.56 -3.90
N ILE A 59 -15.94 8.72 -4.53
CA ILE A 59 -17.20 9.17 -5.17
C ILE A 59 -18.14 9.75 -4.11
N TYR A 60 -18.35 9.06 -2.99
CA TYR A 60 -19.19 9.55 -1.90
C TYR A 60 -18.70 10.91 -1.37
N GLY A 61 -17.40 11.03 -1.10
CA GLY A 61 -16.77 12.27 -0.65
C GLY A 61 -16.89 13.40 -1.68
N PHE A 62 -16.75 13.09 -2.96
CA PHE A 62 -16.88 14.06 -4.04
C PHE A 62 -18.33 14.54 -4.21
N VAL A 63 -19.31 13.64 -4.13
CA VAL A 63 -20.74 14.01 -4.15
C VAL A 63 -21.07 14.92 -2.97
N TRP A 64 -20.54 14.62 -1.78
CA TRP A 64 -20.64 15.50 -0.63
C TRP A 64 -20.01 16.86 -0.91
N PHE A 65 -18.74 16.91 -1.35
CA PHE A 65 -18.09 18.17 -1.72
C PHE A 65 -18.94 19.04 -2.67
N VAL A 66 -19.48 18.44 -3.74
CA VAL A 66 -20.33 19.14 -4.71
C VAL A 66 -21.65 19.61 -4.09
N SER A 67 -22.21 18.86 -3.15
CA SER A 67 -23.46 19.23 -2.46
C SER A 67 -23.29 20.46 -1.56
N TYR A 68 -22.08 20.63 -1.01
CA TYR A 68 -21.74 21.73 -0.09
C TYR A 68 -20.99 22.88 -0.78
N LEU A 69 -20.94 22.90 -2.12
CA LEU A 69 -20.12 23.85 -2.87
C LEU A 69 -20.44 25.32 -2.54
N SER A 70 -21.71 25.63 -2.24
CA SER A 70 -22.19 26.97 -1.88
C SER A 70 -21.88 27.39 -0.44
N GLU A 71 -21.54 26.43 0.43
CA GLU A 71 -21.21 26.72 1.83
C GLU A 71 -19.73 27.09 2.01
N TYR A 72 -18.86 26.70 1.06
CA TYR A 72 -17.46 27.08 1.10
C TYR A 72 -17.26 28.57 0.83
N PRO A 73 -16.54 29.31 1.70
CA PRO A 73 -16.23 30.72 1.47
C PRO A 73 -15.44 30.94 0.17
N HIS A 74 -14.52 30.00 -0.12
CA HIS A 74 -13.68 30.00 -1.31
C HIS A 74 -13.61 28.59 -1.90
N PRO A 75 -14.53 28.21 -2.81
CA PRO A 75 -14.62 26.84 -3.33
C PRO A 75 -13.42 26.44 -4.20
N LEU A 76 -12.57 27.39 -4.59
CA LEU A 76 -11.38 27.15 -5.39
C LEU A 76 -10.40 26.18 -4.71
N TYR A 77 -10.14 26.33 -3.40
CA TYR A 77 -9.14 25.51 -2.71
C TYR A 77 -9.56 24.05 -2.56
N PRO A 78 -10.78 23.73 -2.09
CA PRO A 78 -11.25 22.34 -2.06
C PRO A 78 -11.40 21.73 -3.47
N SER A 79 -11.74 22.54 -4.48
CA SER A 79 -11.77 22.08 -5.89
C SER A 79 -10.37 21.67 -6.37
N LEU A 80 -9.35 22.48 -6.06
CA LEU A 80 -7.96 22.17 -6.39
C LEU A 80 -7.46 20.96 -5.61
N ALA A 81 -7.89 20.78 -4.36
CA ALA A 81 -7.58 19.58 -3.58
C ALA A 81 -8.12 18.32 -4.27
N TRP A 82 -9.39 18.33 -4.70
CA TRP A 82 -9.97 17.20 -5.45
C TRP A 82 -9.28 16.97 -6.79
N ALA A 83 -8.95 18.03 -7.54
CA ALA A 83 -8.21 17.90 -8.79
C ALA A 83 -6.81 17.28 -8.57
N LEU A 84 -6.11 17.72 -7.52
CA LEU A 84 -4.81 17.18 -7.14
C LEU A 84 -4.91 15.71 -6.69
N LEU A 85 -5.94 15.36 -5.92
CA LEU A 85 -6.19 13.98 -5.52
C LEU A 85 -6.43 13.10 -6.74
N ILE A 86 -7.38 13.47 -7.60
CA ILE A 86 -7.73 12.70 -8.81
C ILE A 86 -6.49 12.50 -9.68
N THR A 87 -5.72 13.55 -9.93
CA THR A 87 -4.48 13.46 -10.73
C THR A 87 -3.44 12.56 -10.06
N THR A 88 -3.27 12.65 -8.74
CA THR A 88 -2.35 11.78 -7.97
C THR A 88 -2.77 10.31 -8.05
N LEU A 89 -4.07 10.03 -7.91
CA LEU A 89 -4.61 8.66 -7.97
C LEU A 89 -4.49 8.08 -9.38
N LEU A 90 -4.86 8.86 -10.41
CA LEU A 90 -4.73 8.45 -11.81
C LEU A 90 -3.28 8.21 -12.19
N ALA A 91 -2.37 9.13 -11.84
CA ALA A 91 -0.94 8.96 -12.12
C ALA A 91 -0.40 7.69 -11.45
N THR A 92 -0.76 7.43 -10.19
CA THR A 92 -0.33 6.24 -9.45
C THR A 92 -0.92 4.95 -10.05
N PHE A 93 -2.18 4.98 -10.44
CA PHE A 93 -2.84 3.85 -11.10
C PHE A 93 -2.19 3.54 -12.45
N ILE A 94 -2.03 4.55 -13.32
CA ILE A 94 -1.38 4.39 -14.63
C ILE A 94 0.05 3.87 -14.45
N TYR A 95 0.81 4.46 -13.53
CA TYR A 95 2.16 4.02 -13.20
C TYR A 95 2.20 2.55 -12.80
N SER A 96 1.31 2.13 -11.89
CA SER A 96 1.23 0.74 -11.43
C SER A 96 0.90 -0.24 -12.56
N ARG A 97 0.11 0.18 -13.55
CA ARG A 97 -0.25 -0.64 -14.72
C ARG A 97 0.88 -0.76 -15.74
N VAL A 98 1.73 0.26 -15.87
CA VAL A 98 2.80 0.29 -16.89
C VAL A 98 4.09 -0.34 -16.37
N ILE A 99 4.47 -0.08 -15.12
CA ILE A 99 5.82 -0.42 -14.60
C ILE A 99 5.83 -1.69 -13.74
N GLY A 100 4.67 -2.18 -13.29
CA GLY A 100 4.50 -3.52 -12.69
C GLY A 100 4.21 -3.53 -11.19
N ASP A 101 4.39 -4.71 -10.57
CA ASP A 101 3.82 -5.11 -9.26
C ASP A 101 4.39 -4.39 -8.02
N GLN A 102 5.30 -3.43 -8.17
CA GLN A 102 5.89 -2.70 -7.05
C GLN A 102 6.06 -1.20 -7.35
N LEU A 103 5.68 -0.36 -6.39
CA LEU A 103 5.89 1.09 -6.47
C LEU A 103 7.30 1.42 -5.96
N PRO A 104 8.20 2.05 -6.73
CA PRO A 104 9.51 2.46 -6.22
C PRO A 104 9.39 3.62 -5.22
N ASN A 105 10.44 3.82 -4.40
CA ASN A 105 10.46 4.84 -3.33
C ASN A 105 10.13 6.24 -3.82
N TRP A 106 10.66 6.66 -4.97
CA TRP A 106 10.44 7.99 -5.51
C TRP A 106 8.98 8.19 -5.95
N ALA A 107 8.36 7.18 -6.57
CA ALA A 107 6.97 7.24 -6.99
C ALA A 107 6.03 7.25 -5.77
N PHE A 108 6.38 6.49 -4.73
CA PHE A 108 5.67 6.53 -3.45
C PHE A 108 5.80 7.89 -2.76
N ALA A 109 6.98 8.49 -2.81
CA ALA A 109 7.20 9.84 -2.27
C ALA A 109 6.36 10.88 -3.03
N LEU A 110 6.30 10.83 -4.36
CA LEU A 110 5.43 11.70 -5.15
C LEU A 110 3.95 11.49 -4.84
N TYR A 111 3.52 10.24 -4.69
CA TYR A 111 2.17 9.91 -4.26
C TYR A 111 1.86 10.51 -2.87
N GLY A 112 2.75 10.30 -1.89
CA GLY A 112 2.62 10.87 -0.56
C GLY A 112 2.61 12.40 -0.55
N LEU A 113 3.43 13.04 -1.38
CA LEU A 113 3.43 14.51 -1.56
C LEU A 113 2.10 14.99 -2.17
N GLY A 114 1.55 14.26 -3.14
CA GLY A 114 0.24 14.56 -3.72
C GLY A 114 -0.88 14.47 -2.67
N LEU A 115 -0.86 13.44 -1.82
CA LEU A 115 -1.80 13.31 -0.69
C LEU A 115 -1.62 14.44 0.33
N ALA A 116 -0.38 14.75 0.72
CA ALA A 116 -0.09 15.82 1.67
C ALA A 116 -0.54 17.18 1.13
N GLY A 117 -0.29 17.47 -0.15
CA GLY A 117 -0.76 18.68 -0.82
C GLY A 117 -2.29 18.74 -0.90
N THR A 118 -2.93 17.60 -1.16
CA THR A 118 -4.40 17.49 -1.16
C THR A 118 -4.96 17.86 0.22
N VAL A 119 -4.45 17.24 1.28
CA VAL A 119 -4.88 17.50 2.66
C VAL A 119 -4.62 18.96 3.04
N ALA A 120 -3.47 19.52 2.68
CA ALA A 120 -3.16 20.92 2.96
C ALA A 120 -4.12 21.89 2.26
N LEU A 121 -4.42 21.67 0.97
CA LEU A 121 -5.36 22.49 0.20
C LEU A 121 -6.79 22.38 0.74
N ASP A 122 -7.22 21.16 1.07
CA ASP A 122 -8.54 20.88 1.63
C ASP A 122 -8.70 21.59 2.98
N LEU A 123 -7.77 21.35 3.92
CA LEU A 123 -7.77 22.01 5.24
C LEU A 123 -7.71 23.53 5.14
N TYR A 124 -6.91 24.08 4.23
CA TYR A 124 -6.85 25.52 4.00
C TYR A 124 -8.20 26.08 3.52
N GLY A 125 -8.86 25.40 2.59
CA GLY A 125 -10.16 25.82 2.05
C GLY A 125 -11.29 25.78 3.08
N ILE A 126 -11.23 24.83 4.03
CA ILE A 126 -12.26 24.64 5.05
C ILE A 126 -11.94 25.32 6.38
N TRP A 127 -10.72 25.86 6.55
CA TRP A 127 -10.28 26.50 7.80
C TRP A 127 -11.26 27.56 8.34
N PRO A 128 -11.88 28.42 7.51
CA PRO A 128 -12.81 29.42 8.02
C PRO A 128 -14.16 28.83 8.51
N LEU A 129 -14.48 27.59 8.14
CA LEU A 129 -15.74 26.92 8.49
C LEU A 129 -15.74 26.32 9.89
N HIS A 130 -14.57 26.19 10.52
CA HIS A 130 -14.40 25.66 11.86
C HIS A 130 -15.06 24.30 12.12
N ASN A 131 -15.12 23.46 11.08
CA ASN A 131 -15.72 22.13 11.15
C ASN A 131 -15.02 21.15 10.21
N VAL A 132 -13.76 20.82 10.53
CA VAL A 132 -12.97 19.80 9.81
C VAL A 132 -13.73 18.47 9.68
N GLY A 133 -14.47 18.07 10.72
CA GLY A 133 -15.19 16.79 10.74
C GLY A 133 -16.32 16.66 9.72
N HIS A 134 -16.82 17.77 9.17
CA HIS A 134 -17.88 17.77 8.18
C HIS A 134 -17.37 18.05 6.76
N PHE A 135 -16.41 18.97 6.63
CA PHE A 135 -16.03 19.51 5.32
C PHE A 135 -14.73 18.94 4.72
N ALA A 136 -13.94 18.17 5.46
CA ALA A 136 -12.64 17.60 5.03
C ALA A 136 -12.77 16.39 4.08
N THR A 137 -13.60 16.52 3.06
CA THR A 137 -13.99 15.43 2.15
C THR A 137 -12.81 14.88 1.34
N ALA A 138 -11.95 15.75 0.80
CA ALA A 138 -10.79 15.33 0.01
C ALA A 138 -9.72 14.69 0.91
N SER A 139 -9.57 15.17 2.15
CA SER A 139 -8.64 14.60 3.13
C SER A 139 -9.03 13.19 3.56
N ILE A 140 -10.33 12.93 3.75
CA ILE A 140 -10.82 11.57 4.02
C ILE A 140 -10.53 10.65 2.83
N ALA A 141 -10.87 11.10 1.61
CA ALA A 141 -10.62 10.33 0.40
C ALA A 141 -9.11 10.06 0.19
N ALA A 142 -8.25 11.03 0.49
CA ALA A 142 -6.80 10.88 0.48
C ALA A 142 -6.33 9.79 1.46
N GLY A 143 -6.86 9.79 2.69
CA GLY A 143 -6.57 8.75 3.68
C GLY A 143 -6.97 7.35 3.21
N VAL A 144 -8.21 7.20 2.71
CA VAL A 144 -8.70 5.91 2.19
C VAL A 144 -7.91 5.44 0.97
N SER A 145 -7.42 6.37 0.14
CA SER A 145 -6.66 6.02 -1.06
C SER A 145 -5.34 5.30 -0.75
N LEU A 146 -4.79 5.40 0.47
CA LEU A 146 -3.65 4.59 0.91
C LEU A 146 -3.89 3.08 0.76
N VAL A 147 -5.14 2.63 0.78
CA VAL A 147 -5.53 1.25 0.51
C VAL A 147 -5.11 0.82 -0.91
N LEU A 148 -4.99 1.72 -1.89
CA LEU A 148 -4.56 1.42 -3.26
C LEU A 148 -3.12 0.90 -3.35
N VAL A 149 -2.26 1.29 -2.40
CA VAL A 149 -0.82 0.99 -2.44
C VAL A 149 -0.41 -0.13 -1.48
N ILE A 150 -1.35 -0.73 -0.73
CA ILE A 150 -1.06 -1.79 0.27
C ILE A 150 -0.47 -3.05 -0.35
N THR A 151 -0.81 -3.36 -1.60
CA THR A 151 -0.29 -4.54 -2.31
C THR A 151 1.05 -4.24 -3.00
N LEU A 152 1.29 -2.97 -3.34
CA LEU A 152 2.43 -2.48 -4.13
C LEU A 152 3.62 -2.02 -3.28
N ARG A 153 3.42 -1.83 -1.97
CA ARG A 153 4.43 -1.27 -1.06
C ARG A 153 4.54 -2.03 0.26
N ARG A 154 5.58 -1.72 1.02
CA ARG A 154 5.85 -2.34 2.32
C ARG A 154 4.81 -1.85 3.32
N SER A 155 4.28 -2.76 4.12
CA SER A 155 3.25 -2.48 5.14
C SER A 155 3.61 -1.29 6.03
N TRP A 156 4.88 -1.18 6.44
CA TRP A 156 5.36 -0.08 7.29
C TRP A 156 5.25 1.29 6.62
N ASP A 157 5.55 1.41 5.32
CA ASP A 157 5.49 2.69 4.61
C ASP A 157 4.05 3.22 4.58
N VAL A 158 3.09 2.31 4.40
CA VAL A 158 1.65 2.65 4.40
C VAL A 158 1.16 3.02 5.80
N VAL A 159 1.55 2.26 6.82
CA VAL A 159 1.19 2.55 8.23
C VAL A 159 1.74 3.90 8.67
N ILE A 160 3.00 4.20 8.33
CA ILE A 160 3.62 5.50 8.64
C ILE A 160 2.87 6.63 7.92
N SER A 161 2.52 6.45 6.65
CA SER A 161 1.78 7.46 5.89
C SER A 161 0.38 7.71 6.46
N ALA A 162 -0.33 6.63 6.84
CA ALA A 162 -1.63 6.72 7.49
C ALA A 162 -1.53 7.41 8.87
N ALA A 163 -0.49 7.11 9.64
CA ALA A 163 -0.24 7.75 10.93
C ALA A 163 0.08 9.25 10.77
N LEU A 164 0.90 9.62 9.78
CA LEU A 164 1.20 11.02 9.48
C LEU A 164 -0.05 11.80 9.06
N LEU A 165 -0.87 11.22 8.18
CA LEU A 165 -2.14 11.83 7.77
C LEU A 165 -3.11 11.97 8.94
N GLY A 166 -3.26 10.92 9.76
CA GLY A 166 -4.07 10.95 10.97
C GLY A 166 -3.58 12.02 11.96
N ALA A 167 -2.28 12.11 12.19
CA ALA A 167 -1.69 13.13 13.05
C ALA A 167 -1.93 14.55 12.52
N ALA A 168 -1.82 14.76 11.20
CA ALA A 168 -2.13 16.04 10.58
C ALA A 168 -3.60 16.44 10.77
N LEU A 169 -4.54 15.50 10.62
CA LEU A 169 -5.96 15.74 10.87
C LEU A 169 -6.26 16.02 12.34
N VAL A 170 -5.67 15.25 13.27
CA VAL A 170 -5.79 15.52 14.71
C VAL A 170 -5.27 16.90 15.05
N ALA A 171 -4.10 17.29 14.52
CA ALA A 171 -3.54 18.61 14.74
C ALA A 171 -4.48 19.71 14.20
N ALA A 172 -5.01 19.54 12.98
CA ALA A 172 -5.97 20.48 12.41
C ALA A 172 -7.22 20.62 13.28
N MET A 173 -7.83 19.51 13.71
CA MET A 173 -9.00 19.51 14.59
C MET A 173 -8.72 20.16 15.95
N PHE A 174 -7.51 19.99 16.49
CA PHE A 174 -7.10 20.61 17.75
C PHE A 174 -6.93 22.13 17.63
N PHE A 175 -6.41 22.62 16.50
CA PHE A 175 -6.18 24.05 16.26
C PHE A 175 -7.42 24.81 15.75
N ASP A 176 -8.40 24.11 15.17
CA ASP A 176 -9.64 24.67 14.62
C ASP A 176 -10.68 25.08 15.71
N ASN A 177 -10.22 25.29 16.94
CA ASN A 177 -11.02 25.17 18.16
C ASN A 177 -12.04 26.31 18.38
N ARG A 178 -13.29 26.10 17.92
CA ARG A 178 -14.52 26.59 18.57
C ARG A 178 -15.25 25.39 19.19
N GLY A 179 -14.75 24.95 20.35
CA GLY A 179 -15.15 23.71 21.01
C GLY A 179 -16.62 23.64 21.44
N GLY A 180 -17.26 22.54 21.05
CA GLY A 180 -18.55 22.05 21.56
C GLY A 180 -18.58 20.52 21.45
N ILE A 181 -19.41 19.84 22.25
CA ILE A 181 -19.49 18.36 22.21
C ILE A 181 -20.00 17.87 20.83
N ASP A 182 -20.76 18.70 20.13
CA ASP A 182 -21.42 18.37 18.86
C ASP A 182 -20.45 18.13 17.70
N VAL A 183 -19.22 18.68 17.77
CA VAL A 183 -18.19 18.48 16.74
C VAL A 183 -17.32 17.23 16.97
N LEU A 184 -17.38 16.62 18.15
CA LEU A 184 -16.53 15.46 18.47
C LEU A 184 -16.90 14.22 17.65
N ALA A 185 -18.20 13.93 17.49
CA ALA A 185 -18.64 12.77 16.74
C ALA A 185 -18.20 12.84 15.25
N PRO A 186 -18.46 13.94 14.51
CA PRO A 186 -17.96 14.11 13.14
C PRO A 186 -16.42 14.02 13.02
N GLN A 187 -15.69 14.57 13.99
CA GLN A 187 -14.22 14.51 14.01
C GLN A 187 -13.69 13.07 14.17
N ILE A 188 -14.26 12.32 15.13
CA ILE A 188 -13.90 10.91 15.34
C ILE A 188 -14.24 10.08 14.11
N THR A 189 -15.43 10.28 13.52
CA THR A 189 -15.82 9.59 12.28
C THR A 189 -14.87 9.91 11.13
N THR A 190 -14.49 11.18 10.97
CA THR A 190 -13.52 11.61 9.95
C THR A 190 -12.16 10.96 10.12
N LEU A 191 -11.61 10.96 11.34
CA LEU A 191 -10.34 10.30 11.65
C LEU A 191 -10.41 8.79 11.39
N ALA A 192 -11.50 8.16 11.83
CA ALA A 192 -11.73 6.73 11.63
C ALA A 192 -11.79 6.39 10.13
N LEU A 193 -12.59 7.12 9.35
CA LEU A 193 -12.71 6.91 7.91
C LEU A 193 -11.40 7.16 7.18
N ALA A 194 -10.63 8.17 7.56
CA ALA A 194 -9.37 8.50 6.89
C ALA A 194 -8.26 7.47 7.17
N THR A 195 -8.22 6.87 8.37
CA THR A 195 -7.05 6.08 8.82
C THR A 195 -7.31 4.58 8.91
N ILE A 196 -8.49 4.15 9.38
CA ILE A 196 -8.79 2.75 9.65
C ILE A 196 -8.74 1.88 8.38
N PRO A 197 -9.29 2.29 7.22
CA PRO A 197 -9.27 1.47 6.02
C PRO A 197 -7.85 1.06 5.60
N ALA A 198 -6.89 1.99 5.69
CA ALA A 198 -5.48 1.72 5.39
C ALA A 198 -4.89 0.68 6.36
N MET A 199 -5.15 0.83 7.66
CA MET A 199 -4.66 -0.11 8.68
C MET A 199 -5.26 -1.50 8.49
N VAL A 200 -6.59 -1.59 8.32
CA VAL A 200 -7.28 -2.85 8.06
C VAL A 200 -6.74 -3.51 6.80
N GLY A 201 -6.59 -2.77 5.70
CA GLY A 201 -6.01 -3.27 4.46
C GLY A 201 -4.60 -3.84 4.64
N VAL A 202 -3.74 -3.15 5.39
CA VAL A 202 -2.38 -3.63 5.71
C VAL A 202 -2.42 -4.95 6.49
N PHE A 203 -3.27 -5.05 7.53
CA PHE A 203 -3.40 -6.28 8.31
C PHE A 203 -3.94 -7.44 7.47
N THR A 204 -4.94 -7.19 6.62
CA THR A 204 -5.52 -8.20 5.72
C THR A 204 -4.46 -8.74 4.75
N VAL A 205 -3.67 -7.86 4.11
CA VAL A 205 -2.60 -8.27 3.18
C VAL A 205 -1.51 -9.04 3.90
N ALA A 206 -1.08 -8.57 5.08
CA ALA A 206 -0.05 -9.24 5.86
C ALA A 206 -0.49 -10.64 6.30
N GLY A 207 -1.73 -10.77 6.79
CA GLY A 207 -2.34 -12.04 7.16
C GLY A 207 -2.43 -13.01 5.98
N PHE A 208 -2.90 -12.53 4.82
CA PHE A 208 -2.97 -13.34 3.61
C PHE A 208 -1.59 -13.83 3.16
N ARG A 209 -0.58 -12.94 3.13
CA ARG A 209 0.80 -13.31 2.79
C ARG A 209 1.36 -14.38 3.73
N ARG A 210 1.12 -14.25 5.03
CA ARG A 210 1.56 -15.23 6.03
C ARG A 210 0.89 -16.59 5.84
N LEU A 211 -0.42 -16.61 5.58
CA LEU A 211 -1.16 -17.84 5.32
C LEU A 211 -0.64 -18.57 4.08
N VAL A 212 -0.47 -17.84 2.97
CA VAL A 212 0.06 -18.41 1.73
C VAL A 212 1.48 -18.96 1.93
N GLN A 213 2.33 -18.27 2.69
CA GLN A 213 3.68 -18.76 3.01
C GLN A 213 3.65 -20.08 3.77
N VAL A 214 2.81 -20.19 4.79
CA VAL A 214 2.67 -21.43 5.59
C VAL A 214 2.15 -22.58 4.74
N GLU A 215 1.16 -22.33 3.87
CA GLU A 215 0.60 -23.38 3.02
C GLU A 215 1.61 -23.84 1.94
N LEU A 216 2.39 -22.92 1.39
CA LEU A 216 3.47 -23.26 0.45
C LEU A 216 4.57 -24.10 1.13
N ASP A 217 5.00 -23.73 2.34
CA ASP A 217 5.99 -24.49 3.09
C ASP A 217 5.50 -25.91 3.39
N ARG A 218 4.23 -26.02 3.80
CA ARG A 218 3.58 -27.32 4.03
C ARG A 218 3.59 -28.21 2.78
N VAL A 219 3.20 -27.66 1.63
CA VAL A 219 3.17 -28.42 0.35
C VAL A 219 4.58 -28.82 -0.10
N LEU A 220 5.58 -27.96 0.11
CA LEU A 220 6.97 -28.28 -0.20
C LEU A 220 7.50 -29.43 0.64
N VAL A 221 7.23 -29.43 1.95
CA VAL A 221 7.59 -30.55 2.85
C VAL A 221 6.89 -31.84 2.41
N GLN A 222 5.60 -31.79 2.10
CA GLN A 222 4.86 -32.96 1.62
C GLN A 222 5.45 -33.52 0.31
N SER A 223 5.82 -32.65 -0.63
CA SER A 223 6.45 -33.07 -1.89
C SER A 223 7.82 -33.72 -1.69
N THR A 224 8.56 -33.34 -0.64
CA THR A 224 9.89 -33.90 -0.32
C THR A 224 9.77 -35.28 0.35
N VAL A 225 8.74 -35.48 1.18
CA VAL A 225 8.49 -36.78 1.84
C VAL A 225 7.95 -37.82 0.86
N SER A 226 7.16 -37.40 -0.13
CA SER A 226 6.60 -38.29 -1.16
C SER A 226 7.51 -38.53 -2.36
N ALA A 227 8.69 -37.90 -2.42
CA ALA A 227 9.63 -38.10 -3.52
C ALA A 227 10.24 -39.53 -3.45
N PRO A 228 10.20 -40.31 -4.55
CA PRO A 228 10.75 -41.66 -4.57
C PRO A 228 12.25 -41.65 -4.27
N ARG A 229 12.66 -42.42 -3.26
CA ARG A 229 14.07 -42.70 -2.99
C ARG A 229 14.46 -43.88 -3.88
N PHE A 230 14.94 -43.59 -5.08
CA PHE A 230 15.67 -44.58 -5.87
C PHE A 230 17.09 -44.70 -5.36
#